data_AF-A0A5C3LVN5-F1
#
_entry.id   AF-A0A5C3LVN5-F1
#
_cell.length_a   1.000
_cell.length_b   1.000
_cell.length_c   1.000
_cell.angle_alpha   90.00
_cell.angle_beta   90.00
_cell.angle_gamma   90.00
#
_symmetry.space_group_name_H-M   'P 1'
#
loop_
_entity.id
_entity.type
_entity.pdbx_description
1 polymer ?
#
loop_
_entity_poly.entity_id
_entity_poly.type
_entity_poly.pdbx_seq_one_letter_code
_entity_poly.pdbx_strand_id
1 'polypeptide(L)'
;MSHIRNLKAASKAENLLQYVGLAARMLKEIAEATGAPYLKTIAGLTTLIIQTVETVRYNRDECLRMTESTYELMCAIINICKNTEAELLPAMVRNIEHFEDTLYKLLSYVRMHVDGTLLRRVIKHIQISSLLADCNKGIQRALDVLGVQSHVITAVMLAEMQERASRRHQEVMDILSSKQAALPPGTTLNDLRRSSSTLSLLPAPPQIFSGRDKEQQEIITTIQQNTTARICILGPGGIGKTSLALSILHDHNIVDIFDTRRYFISCDAAITTDGLISIVAKYFNVEEKSKQSNAIIRYLNRSKEPALMVLDNFETPWEVPEQRSKVEDFLALFANIPHLSIV
;
A
#
# COMPACT_ATOMS: atom_id res chain seq x y z
N MET A 1 21.10 -0.73 45.50
CA MET A 1 21.11 -0.28 44.09
C MET A 1 21.85 -1.23 43.13
N SER A 2 22.84 -2.03 43.57
CA SER A 2 23.54 -3.01 42.71
C SER A 2 22.65 -4.18 42.27
N HIS A 3 21.78 -4.68 43.14
CA HIS A 3 20.91 -5.83 42.84
C HIS A 3 19.87 -5.54 41.75
N ILE A 4 19.30 -4.32 41.72
CA ILE A 4 18.30 -3.89 40.73
C ILE A 4 18.92 -3.66 39.35
N ARG A 5 20.18 -3.19 39.29
CA ARG A 5 20.94 -3.11 38.02
C ARG A 5 21.23 -4.49 37.43
N ASN A 6 21.57 -5.48 38.27
CA ASN A 6 21.83 -6.85 37.82
C ASN A 6 20.56 -7.55 37.29
N LEU A 7 19.39 -7.33 37.89
CA LEU A 7 18.10 -7.85 37.40
C LEU A 7 17.71 -7.26 36.03
N LYS A 8 17.92 -5.95 35.82
CA LYS A 8 17.67 -5.30 34.52
C LYS A 8 18.65 -5.77 33.43
N ALA A 9 19.92 -5.99 33.77
CA ALA A 9 20.92 -6.47 32.82
C ALA A 9 20.66 -7.94 32.41
N ALA A 10 20.26 -8.79 33.35
CA ALA A 10 19.87 -10.18 33.06
C ALA A 10 18.66 -10.26 32.12
N SER A 11 17.62 -9.46 32.38
CA SER A 11 16.43 -9.37 31.51
C SER A 11 16.77 -8.87 30.09
N LYS A 12 17.70 -7.91 29.95
CA LYS A 12 18.14 -7.42 28.63
C LYS A 12 18.87 -8.50 27.82
N ALA A 13 19.73 -9.29 28.46
CA ALA A 13 20.47 -10.37 27.82
C ALA A 13 19.55 -11.49 27.33
N GLU A 14 18.57 -11.87 28.15
CA GLU A 14 17.59 -12.91 27.82
C GLU A 14 16.69 -12.48 26.64
N ASN A 15 16.22 -11.23 26.64
CA ASN A 15 15.48 -10.65 25.53
C ASN A 15 16.31 -10.63 24.24
N LEU A 16 17.59 -10.24 24.31
CA LEU A 16 18.48 -10.23 23.15
C LEU A 16 18.59 -11.62 22.51
N LEU A 17 18.88 -12.65 23.31
CA LEU A 17 19.00 -14.04 22.82
C LEU A 17 17.68 -14.54 22.21
N GLN A 18 16.54 -14.15 22.78
CA GLN A 18 15.23 -14.46 22.21
C GLN A 18 15.01 -13.80 20.83
N TYR A 19 15.37 -12.53 20.68
CA TYR A 19 15.27 -11.81 19.39
C TYR A 19 16.22 -12.40 18.34
N VAL A 20 17.45 -12.72 18.72
CA VAL A 20 18.41 -13.37 17.80
C VAL A 20 17.88 -14.75 17.37
N GLY A 21 17.27 -15.51 18.29
CA GLY A 21 16.65 -16.79 17.99
C GLY A 21 15.44 -16.69 17.06
N LEU A 22 14.66 -15.61 17.16
CA LEU A 22 13.58 -15.33 16.21
C LEU A 22 14.12 -14.99 14.82
N ALA A 23 15.12 -14.11 14.74
CA ALA A 23 15.77 -13.75 13.48
C ALA A 23 16.40 -14.97 12.79
N ALA A 24 17.03 -15.88 13.54
CA ALA A 24 17.56 -17.13 13.00
C ALA A 24 16.48 -18.04 12.40
N ARG A 25 15.33 -18.16 13.06
CA ARG A 25 14.19 -18.93 12.52
C ARG A 25 13.63 -18.31 11.24
N MET A 26 13.42 -17.01 11.23
CA MET A 26 12.96 -16.30 10.03
C MET A 26 13.93 -16.48 8.86
N LEU A 27 15.24 -16.33 9.11
CA LEU A 27 16.26 -16.50 8.08
C LEU A 27 16.28 -17.94 7.53
N LYS A 28 16.03 -18.94 8.39
CA LYS A 28 15.90 -20.34 7.98
C LYS A 28 14.68 -20.57 7.08
N GLU A 29 13.53 -20.02 7.43
CA GLU A 29 12.30 -20.10 6.60
C GLU A 29 12.52 -19.44 5.23
N ILE A 30 13.14 -18.26 5.20
CA ILE A 30 13.52 -17.58 3.96
C ILE A 30 14.47 -18.46 3.14
N ALA A 31 15.47 -19.10 3.76
CA ALA A 31 16.40 -19.98 3.09
C ALA A 31 15.70 -21.20 2.45
N GLU A 32 14.69 -21.76 3.12
CA GLU A 32 13.89 -22.88 2.62
C GLU A 32 13.00 -22.46 1.44
N ALA A 33 12.40 -21.27 1.51
CA ALA A 33 11.57 -20.72 0.43
C ALA A 33 12.39 -20.34 -0.82
N THR A 34 13.61 -19.83 -0.62
CA THR A 34 14.49 -19.32 -1.71
C THR A 34 15.47 -20.36 -2.23
N GLY A 35 15.63 -21.51 -1.56
CA GLY A 35 16.63 -22.51 -1.91
C GLY A 35 18.08 -22.07 -1.68
N ALA A 36 18.31 -21.05 -0.84
CA ALA A 36 19.61 -20.44 -0.61
C ALA A 36 20.40 -21.14 0.53
N PRO A 37 21.42 -21.97 0.25
CA PRO A 37 22.10 -22.77 1.27
C PRO A 37 22.89 -21.94 2.28
N TYR A 38 23.48 -20.81 1.86
CA TYR A 38 24.25 -19.91 2.73
C TYR A 38 23.40 -19.28 3.85
N LEU A 39 22.15 -18.90 3.56
CA LEU A 39 21.22 -18.36 4.56
C LEU A 39 20.87 -19.42 5.62
N LYS A 40 20.69 -20.67 5.18
CA LYS A 40 20.43 -21.81 6.06
C LYS A 40 21.63 -22.08 6.98
N THR A 41 22.86 -21.98 6.46
CA THR A 41 24.07 -22.13 7.27
C THR A 41 24.20 -21.03 8.31
N ILE A 42 23.98 -19.76 7.94
CA ILE A 42 23.98 -18.61 8.87
C ILE A 42 22.97 -18.82 10.00
N ALA A 43 21.72 -19.19 9.66
CA ALA A 43 20.69 -19.47 10.66
C ALA A 43 21.09 -20.59 11.64
N GLY A 44 21.70 -21.66 11.12
CA GLY A 44 22.20 -22.77 11.93
C GLY A 44 23.34 -22.36 12.87
N LEU A 45 24.34 -21.65 12.34
CA LEU A 45 25.49 -21.16 13.11
C LEU A 45 25.05 -20.20 14.21
N THR A 46 24.16 -19.26 13.93
CA THR A 46 23.63 -18.34 14.95
C THR A 46 22.89 -19.09 16.05
N THR A 47 22.10 -20.11 15.71
CA THR A 47 21.40 -20.94 16.71
C THR A 47 22.40 -21.63 17.64
N LEU A 48 23.48 -22.19 17.08
CA LEU A 48 24.57 -22.80 17.85
C LEU A 48 25.30 -21.76 18.73
N ILE A 49 25.51 -20.54 18.23
CA ILE A 49 26.13 -19.45 18.99
C ILE A 49 25.24 -19.10 20.20
N ILE A 50 23.94 -18.88 20.01
CA ILE A 50 22.98 -18.58 21.10
C ILE A 50 23.06 -19.65 22.20
N GLN A 51 22.92 -20.93 21.81
CA GLN A 51 23.01 -22.06 22.75
C GLN A 51 24.34 -22.10 23.50
N THR A 52 25.44 -21.77 22.81
CA THR A 52 26.77 -21.77 23.44
C THR A 52 26.91 -20.57 24.38
N VAL A 53 26.47 -19.37 24.00
CA VAL A 53 26.54 -18.14 24.81
C VAL A 53 25.77 -18.28 26.12
N GLU A 54 24.65 -19.01 26.13
CA GLU A 54 23.89 -19.32 27.35
C GLU A 54 24.75 -20.05 28.40
N THR A 55 25.65 -20.93 27.95
CA THR A 55 26.54 -21.73 28.82
C THR A 55 27.82 -21.00 29.23
N VAL A 56 28.14 -19.84 28.64
CA VAL A 56 29.37 -19.10 28.92
C VAL A 56 29.32 -18.45 30.31
N ARG A 57 30.33 -18.77 31.13
CA ARG A 57 30.51 -18.22 32.49
C ARG A 57 31.46 -17.02 32.55
N TYR A 58 32.38 -16.87 31.59
CA TYR A 58 33.41 -15.82 31.58
C TYR A 58 33.29 -14.93 30.32
N ASN A 59 33.45 -13.62 30.47
CA ASN A 59 33.28 -12.63 29.38
C ASN A 59 31.92 -12.71 28.69
N ARG A 60 30.86 -13.02 29.46
CA ARG A 60 29.48 -13.12 28.96
C ARG A 60 29.01 -11.85 28.28
N ASP A 61 29.31 -10.68 28.85
CA ASP A 61 28.94 -9.38 28.29
C ASP A 61 29.52 -9.16 26.89
N GLU A 62 30.75 -9.64 26.65
CA GLU A 62 31.39 -9.54 25.34
C GLU A 62 30.76 -10.49 24.33
N CYS A 63 30.50 -11.73 24.73
CA CYS A 63 29.80 -12.69 23.88
C CYS A 63 28.41 -12.19 23.50
N LEU A 64 27.71 -11.53 24.43
CA LEU A 64 26.43 -10.88 24.18
C LEU A 64 26.57 -9.70 23.20
N ARG A 65 27.59 -8.84 23.34
CA ARG A 65 27.86 -7.76 22.36
C ARG A 65 28.09 -8.28 20.94
N MET A 66 28.93 -9.31 20.78
CA MET A 66 29.16 -9.91 19.46
C MET A 66 27.91 -10.59 18.90
N THR A 67 27.05 -11.13 19.77
CA THR A 67 25.75 -11.69 19.39
C THR A 67 24.75 -10.59 18.98
N GLU A 68 24.81 -9.42 19.62
CA GLU A 68 24.03 -8.23 19.23
C GLU A 68 24.43 -7.73 17.83
N SER A 69 25.73 -7.61 17.55
CA SER A 69 26.20 -7.27 16.19
C SER A 69 25.83 -8.32 15.14
N THR A 70 25.82 -9.60 15.53
CA THR A 70 25.33 -10.70 14.67
C THR A 70 23.84 -10.54 14.35
N TYR A 71 23.03 -10.15 15.35
CA TYR A 71 21.61 -9.90 15.16
C TYR A 71 21.33 -8.73 14.21
N GLU A 72 22.04 -7.61 14.36
CA GLU A 72 21.91 -6.46 13.46
C GLU A 72 22.16 -6.85 12.00
N LEU A 73 23.23 -7.62 11.76
CA LEU A 73 23.58 -8.15 10.44
C LEU A 73 22.51 -9.08 9.88
N MET A 74 21.95 -9.96 10.69
CA MET A 74 20.86 -10.84 10.26
C MET A 74 19.60 -10.07 9.91
N CYS A 75 19.23 -9.05 10.69
CA CYS A 75 18.11 -8.18 10.38
C CYS A 75 18.31 -7.44 9.05
N ALA A 76 19.53 -6.97 8.78
CA ALA A 76 19.87 -6.36 7.49
C ALA A 76 19.68 -7.35 6.32
N ILE A 77 20.15 -8.60 6.47
CA ILE A 77 19.96 -9.66 5.46
C ILE A 77 18.48 -10.01 5.27
N ILE A 78 17.71 -10.15 6.35
CA ILE A 78 16.26 -10.42 6.29
C ILE A 78 15.54 -9.29 5.54
N ASN A 79 15.88 -8.03 5.82
CA ASN A 79 15.28 -6.89 5.16
C ASN A 79 15.62 -6.85 3.66
N ILE A 80 16.85 -7.24 3.28
CA ILE A 80 17.23 -7.41 1.88
C ILE A 80 16.36 -8.46 1.19
N CYS A 81 16.24 -9.65 1.80
CA CYS A 81 15.46 -10.74 1.24
C CYS A 81 13.97 -10.39 1.10
N LYS A 82 13.45 -9.52 1.98
CA LYS A 82 12.06 -9.05 1.92
C LYS A 82 11.80 -8.06 0.78
N ASN A 83 12.75 -7.16 0.50
CA ASN A 83 12.56 -6.05 -0.42
C ASN A 83 13.07 -6.33 -1.85
N THR A 84 13.66 -7.50 -2.09
CA THR A 84 14.25 -7.86 -3.39
C THR A 84 13.44 -9.00 -4.00
N GLU A 85 12.60 -8.71 -4.99
CA GLU A 85 11.91 -9.75 -5.79
C GLU A 85 12.84 -10.45 -6.81
N ALA A 86 14.06 -9.92 -7.00
CA ALA A 86 15.07 -10.41 -7.94
C ALA A 86 16.23 -11.16 -7.25
N GLU A 87 17.05 -11.88 -8.04
CA GLU A 87 18.27 -12.56 -7.57
C GLU A 87 19.24 -11.59 -6.87
N LEU A 88 19.82 -12.02 -5.74
CA LEU A 88 20.80 -11.25 -4.97
C LEU A 88 22.03 -10.90 -5.82
N LEU A 89 22.47 -9.64 -5.76
CA LEU A 89 23.65 -9.17 -6.49
C LEU A 89 24.90 -9.98 -6.08
N PRO A 90 25.82 -10.33 -6.99
CA PRO A 90 27.02 -11.11 -6.66
C PRO A 90 27.91 -10.49 -5.57
N ALA A 91 27.93 -9.16 -5.45
CA ALA A 91 28.64 -8.47 -4.39
C ALA A 91 28.03 -8.71 -2.99
N MET A 92 26.70 -8.89 -2.94
CA MET A 92 25.97 -9.17 -1.71
C MET A 92 26.16 -10.61 -1.27
N VAL A 93 26.12 -11.54 -2.22
CA VAL A 93 26.42 -12.96 -1.94
C VAL A 93 27.80 -13.09 -1.31
N ARG A 94 28.84 -12.42 -1.84
CA ARG A 94 30.19 -12.41 -1.24
C ARG A 94 30.22 -11.85 0.19
N ASN A 95 29.45 -10.79 0.47
CA ASN A 95 29.37 -10.23 1.82
C ASN A 95 28.68 -11.19 2.80
N ILE A 96 27.65 -11.91 2.32
CA ILE A 96 26.92 -12.92 3.10
C ILE A 96 27.82 -14.14 3.37
N GLU A 97 28.59 -14.61 2.38
CA GLU A 97 29.58 -15.68 2.56
C GLU A 97 30.70 -15.26 3.53
N HIS A 98 31.15 -14.00 3.48
CA HIS A 98 32.13 -13.48 4.44
C HIS A 98 31.57 -13.41 5.88
N PHE A 99 30.27 -13.10 6.01
CA PHE A 99 29.59 -13.15 7.29
C PHE A 99 29.48 -14.58 7.82
N GLU A 100 29.20 -15.57 6.95
CA GLU A 100 29.19 -16.99 7.32
C GLU A 100 30.53 -17.44 7.93
N ASP A 101 31.67 -17.13 7.28
CA ASP A 101 33.01 -17.42 7.81
C ASP A 101 33.27 -16.71 9.15
N THR A 102 32.77 -15.48 9.29
CA THR A 102 32.87 -14.71 10.54
C THR A 102 32.06 -15.37 11.67
N LEU A 103 30.88 -15.92 11.38
CA LEU A 103 30.08 -16.68 12.36
C LEU A 103 30.74 -17.99 12.77
N TYR A 104 31.39 -18.70 11.85
CA TYR A 104 32.20 -19.87 12.21
C TYR A 104 33.32 -19.52 13.19
N LYS A 105 34.03 -18.42 12.93
CA LYS A 105 35.09 -17.90 13.82
C LYS A 105 34.51 -17.49 15.18
N LEU A 106 33.37 -16.81 15.21
CA LEU A 106 32.68 -16.43 16.44
C LEU A 106 32.26 -17.67 17.25
N LEU A 107 31.63 -18.66 16.63
CA LEU A 107 31.26 -19.91 17.31
C LEU A 107 32.48 -20.63 17.91
N SER A 108 33.59 -20.68 17.16
CA SER A 108 34.85 -21.26 17.66
C SER A 108 35.41 -20.50 18.87
N TYR A 109 35.26 -19.17 18.87
CA TYR A 109 35.68 -18.31 19.97
C TYR A 109 34.79 -18.51 21.19
N VAL A 110 33.47 -18.46 21.04
CA VAL A 110 32.52 -18.65 22.15
C VAL A 110 32.72 -20.02 22.80
N ARG A 111 32.92 -21.09 22.00
CA ARG A 111 33.25 -22.43 22.51
C ARG A 111 34.57 -22.46 23.29
N MET A 112 35.62 -21.79 22.80
CA MET A 112 36.91 -21.70 23.50
C MET A 112 36.83 -20.98 24.86
N HIS A 113 35.81 -20.15 25.06
CA HIS A 113 35.56 -19.45 26.34
C HIS A 113 34.87 -20.30 27.40
N VAL A 114 34.47 -21.52 27.06
CA VAL A 114 34.04 -22.54 28.02
C VAL A 114 35.26 -23.13 28.77
N ASP A 115 36.47 -23.13 28.18
CA ASP A 115 37.62 -23.98 28.62
C ASP A 115 38.90 -23.26 29.15
N GLY A 116 38.87 -21.97 29.52
CA GLY A 116 39.85 -21.46 30.53
C GLY A 116 41.16 -20.68 30.17
N THR A 117 41.64 -20.45 28.92
CA THR A 117 42.97 -19.79 28.69
C THR A 117 42.96 -18.31 28.24
N LEU A 118 43.62 -17.38 28.96
CA LEU A 118 43.46 -15.90 28.86
C LEU A 118 44.06 -15.11 27.67
N LEU A 119 45.33 -15.32 27.30
CA LEU A 119 46.03 -14.43 26.32
C LEU A 119 45.62 -14.64 24.86
N ARG A 120 45.26 -15.86 24.48
CA ARG A 120 44.73 -16.19 23.14
C ARG A 120 43.32 -15.61 22.90
N ARG A 121 42.65 -15.12 23.96
CA ARG A 121 41.27 -14.58 23.92
C ARG A 121 41.23 -13.15 23.42
N VAL A 122 42.10 -12.27 23.91
CA VAL A 122 42.04 -10.84 23.58
C VAL A 122 42.37 -10.57 22.11
N ILE A 123 43.37 -11.26 21.55
CA ILE A 123 43.75 -11.10 20.14
C ILE A 123 42.65 -11.60 19.20
N LYS A 124 42.07 -12.78 19.49
CA LYS A 124 40.98 -13.34 18.69
C LYS A 124 39.70 -12.49 18.79
N HIS A 125 39.44 -11.87 19.95
CA HIS A 125 38.33 -10.96 20.16
C HIS A 125 38.41 -9.72 19.25
N ILE A 126 39.54 -9.00 19.27
CA ILE A 126 39.74 -7.79 18.46
C ILE A 126 39.56 -8.11 16.97
N GLN A 127 40.07 -9.27 16.54
CA GLN A 127 39.91 -9.74 15.16
C GLN A 127 38.43 -9.98 14.81
N ILE A 128 37.68 -10.73 15.62
CA ILE A 128 36.27 -11.06 15.34
C ILE A 128 35.39 -9.81 15.35
N SER A 129 35.57 -8.92 16.33
CA SER A 129 34.84 -7.66 16.40
C SER A 129 35.10 -6.78 15.16
N SER A 130 36.35 -6.72 14.68
CA SER A 130 36.68 -6.00 13.44
C SER A 130 36.03 -6.62 12.20
N LEU A 131 36.03 -7.95 12.09
CA LEU A 131 35.42 -8.67 10.97
C LEU A 131 33.90 -8.45 10.92
N LEU A 132 33.21 -8.48 12.07
CA LEU A 132 31.78 -8.17 12.15
C LEU A 132 31.48 -6.73 11.74
N ALA A 133 32.30 -5.77 12.17
CA ALA A 133 32.15 -4.37 11.78
C ALA A 133 32.36 -4.15 10.27
N ASP A 134 33.31 -4.86 9.67
CA ASP A 134 33.58 -4.80 8.23
C ASP A 134 32.46 -5.46 7.42
N CYS A 135 31.92 -6.59 7.88
CA CYS A 135 30.71 -7.21 7.30
C CYS A 135 29.53 -6.22 7.30
N ASN A 136 29.31 -5.53 8.43
CA ASN A 136 28.20 -4.58 8.57
C ASN A 136 28.36 -3.40 7.61
N LYS A 137 29.56 -2.82 7.51
CA LYS A 137 29.86 -1.77 6.53
C LYS A 137 29.68 -2.25 5.08
N GLY A 138 30.09 -3.47 4.77
CA GLY A 138 29.95 -4.06 3.43
C GLY A 138 28.49 -4.24 3.02
N ILE A 139 27.66 -4.79 3.92
CA ILE A 139 26.22 -4.98 3.70
C ILE A 139 25.49 -3.64 3.61
N GLN A 140 25.83 -2.66 4.47
CA GLN A 140 25.20 -1.35 4.42
C GLN A 140 25.50 -0.59 3.11
N ARG A 141 26.75 -0.64 2.62
CA ARG A 141 27.08 -0.06 1.32
C ARG A 141 26.30 -0.71 0.18
N ALA A 142 26.07 -2.02 0.24
CA ALA A 142 25.29 -2.72 -0.77
C ALA A 142 23.80 -2.33 -0.71
N LEU A 143 23.25 -2.12 0.50
CA LEU A 143 21.91 -1.57 0.69
C LEU A 143 21.76 -0.18 0.08
N ASP A 144 22.74 0.70 0.26
CA ASP A 144 22.71 2.05 -0.32
C ASP A 144 22.70 1.99 -1.86
N VAL A 145 23.47 1.08 -2.46
CA VAL A 145 23.49 0.85 -3.92
C VAL A 145 22.14 0.32 -4.43
N LEU A 146 21.53 -0.63 -3.71
CA LEU A 146 20.21 -1.15 -4.06
C LEU A 146 19.12 -0.07 -3.95
N GLY A 147 19.16 0.76 -2.91
CA GLY A 147 18.25 1.89 -2.75
C GLY A 147 18.32 2.84 -3.94
N VAL A 148 19.54 3.20 -4.37
CA VAL A 148 19.75 4.04 -5.55
C VAL A 148 19.25 3.34 -6.82
N GLN A 149 19.56 2.06 -7.03
CA GLN A 149 19.08 1.32 -8.20
C GLN A 149 17.55 1.24 -8.28
N SER A 150 16.87 0.99 -7.14
CA SER A 150 15.40 0.96 -7.08
C SER A 150 14.78 2.30 -7.47
N HIS A 151 15.35 3.41 -6.99
CA HIS A 151 14.87 4.75 -7.36
C HIS A 151 15.12 5.08 -8.82
N VAL A 152 16.26 4.68 -9.38
CA VAL A 152 16.59 4.88 -10.80
C VAL A 152 15.64 4.08 -11.70
N ILE A 153 15.41 2.79 -11.41
CA ILE A 153 14.48 1.96 -12.18
C ILE A 153 13.07 2.54 -12.14
N THR A 154 12.60 2.94 -10.96
CA THR A 154 11.28 3.57 -10.80
C THR A 154 11.18 4.88 -11.59
N ALA A 155 12.22 5.72 -11.53
CA ALA A 155 12.25 6.99 -12.27
C ALA A 155 12.26 6.79 -13.79
N VAL A 156 13.03 5.81 -14.29
CA VAL A 156 13.05 5.44 -15.72
C VAL A 156 11.70 4.89 -16.15
N MET A 157 11.11 3.97 -15.38
CA MET A 157 9.77 3.46 -15.67
C MET A 157 8.71 4.56 -15.67
N LEU A 158 8.76 5.49 -14.71
CA LEU A 158 7.82 6.61 -14.64
C LEU A 158 7.96 7.54 -15.85
N ALA A 159 9.20 7.84 -16.26
CA ALA A 159 9.47 8.65 -17.45
C ALA A 159 8.93 7.98 -18.72
N GLU A 160 9.16 6.67 -18.90
CA GLU A 160 8.61 5.91 -20.02
C GLU A 160 7.08 5.88 -20.02
N MET A 161 6.46 5.69 -18.85
CA MET A 161 5.00 5.70 -18.71
C MET A 161 4.41 7.06 -19.07
N GLN A 162 5.06 8.14 -18.64
CA GLN A 162 4.62 9.51 -18.95
C GLN A 162 4.78 9.84 -20.43
N GLU A 163 5.86 9.36 -21.08
CA GLU A 163 6.04 9.50 -22.52
C GLU A 163 4.96 8.72 -23.30
N ARG A 164 4.68 7.47 -22.91
CA ARG A 164 3.60 6.66 -23.52
C ARG A 164 2.23 7.31 -23.33
N ALA A 165 1.96 7.85 -22.15
CA ALA A 165 0.72 8.58 -21.87
C ALA A 165 0.60 9.84 -22.75
N SER A 166 1.71 10.57 -22.93
CA SER A 166 1.76 11.78 -23.77
C SER A 166 1.55 11.46 -25.24
N ARG A 167 2.18 10.38 -25.77
CA ARG A 167 1.96 9.92 -27.15
C ARG A 167 0.50 9.52 -27.38
N ARG A 168 -0.08 8.71 -26.48
CA ARG A 168 -1.52 8.34 -26.58
C ARG A 168 -2.43 9.56 -26.51
N HIS A 169 -2.12 10.53 -25.66
CA HIS A 169 -2.87 11.77 -25.59
C HIS A 169 -2.82 12.54 -26.91
N GLN A 170 -1.63 12.63 -27.52
CA GLN A 170 -1.46 13.26 -28.83
C GLN A 170 -2.24 12.52 -29.92
N GLU A 171 -2.14 11.18 -29.98
CA GLU A 171 -2.91 10.37 -30.91
C GLU A 171 -4.42 10.59 -30.78
N VAL A 172 -4.94 10.63 -29.54
CA VAL A 172 -6.36 10.94 -29.29
C VAL A 172 -6.71 12.36 -29.76
N MET A 173 -5.85 13.35 -29.51
CA MET A 173 -6.08 14.73 -29.95
C MET A 173 -6.02 14.89 -31.47
N ASP A 174 -5.15 14.14 -32.15
CA ASP A 174 -5.07 14.12 -33.62
C ASP A 174 -6.33 13.47 -34.23
N ILE A 175 -6.84 12.39 -33.62
CA ILE A 175 -8.11 11.76 -34.03
C ILE A 175 -9.28 12.72 -33.84
N LEU A 176 -9.33 13.47 -32.74
CA LEU A 176 -10.39 14.46 -32.49
C LEU A 176 -10.33 15.63 -33.49
N SER A 177 -9.12 16.09 -33.79
CA SER A 177 -8.88 17.21 -34.71
C SER A 177 -9.20 16.83 -36.16
N SER A 178 -8.84 15.63 -36.60
CA SER A 178 -9.21 15.11 -37.93
C SER A 178 -10.72 14.90 -38.10
N LYS A 179 -11.45 14.55 -37.02
CA LYS A 179 -12.93 14.48 -37.04
C LYS A 179 -13.58 15.87 -37.00
N GLN A 180 -12.98 16.87 -36.37
CA GLN A 180 -13.47 18.25 -36.38
C GLN A 180 -13.37 18.91 -37.75
N ALA A 181 -12.38 18.55 -38.56
CA ALA A 181 -12.23 19.06 -39.93
C ALA A 181 -13.31 18.56 -40.91
N ALA A 182 -14.10 17.55 -40.54
CA ALA A 182 -15.19 16.99 -41.35
C ALA A 182 -16.58 17.56 -41.03
N LEU A 183 -16.69 18.54 -40.13
CA LEU A 183 -17.96 19.15 -39.75
C LEU A 183 -18.43 20.18 -40.81
N PRO A 184 -19.74 20.21 -41.14
CA PRO A 184 -20.27 21.16 -42.11
C PRO A 184 -20.07 22.62 -41.64
N PRO A 185 -19.87 23.58 -42.56
CA PRO A 185 -19.65 24.97 -42.19
C PRO A 185 -20.89 25.52 -41.46
N GLY A 186 -20.71 25.90 -40.18
CA GLY A 186 -21.79 26.45 -39.35
C GLY A 186 -21.91 25.86 -37.94
N THR A 187 -21.13 24.83 -37.59
CA THR A 187 -21.16 24.27 -36.22
C THR A 187 -20.44 25.22 -35.26
N THR A 188 -21.13 25.79 -34.28
CA THR A 188 -20.51 26.67 -33.29
C THR A 188 -19.91 25.86 -32.14
N LEU A 189 -18.92 26.41 -31.41
CA LEU A 189 -18.33 25.76 -30.22
C LEU A 189 -19.39 25.39 -29.15
N ASN A 190 -20.55 26.07 -29.14
CA ASN A 190 -21.67 25.74 -28.26
C ASN A 190 -22.40 24.44 -28.67
N ASP A 191 -22.43 24.11 -29.96
CA ASP A 191 -23.02 22.87 -30.48
C ASP A 191 -22.13 21.65 -30.17
N LEU A 192 -20.81 21.84 -30.18
CA LEU A 192 -19.82 20.84 -29.72
C LEU A 192 -19.87 20.63 -28.20
N ARG A 193 -20.13 21.69 -27.42
CA ARG A 193 -20.29 21.58 -25.95
C ARG A 193 -21.59 20.86 -25.55
N ARG A 194 -22.66 21.02 -26.34
CA ARG A 194 -23.92 20.25 -26.19
C ARG A 194 -23.81 18.80 -26.65
N SER A 195 -22.83 18.45 -27.48
CA SER A 195 -22.55 17.07 -27.87
C SER A 195 -21.48 16.41 -26.99
N SER A 196 -20.72 17.18 -26.20
CA SER A 196 -19.81 16.63 -25.17
C SER A 196 -20.53 16.17 -23.89
N SER A 197 -21.81 16.53 -23.71
CA SER A 197 -22.66 15.97 -22.63
C SER A 197 -23.04 14.50 -22.84
N THR A 198 -22.62 13.86 -23.94
CA THR A 198 -22.85 12.43 -24.19
C THR A 198 -21.62 11.55 -24.01
N LEU A 199 -20.47 12.08 -23.57
CA LEU A 199 -19.43 11.24 -22.96
C LEU A 199 -19.92 10.88 -21.57
N SER A 200 -20.63 9.75 -21.44
CA SER A 200 -21.09 9.27 -20.14
C SER A 200 -19.88 9.01 -19.25
N LEU A 201 -19.72 9.82 -18.19
CA LEU A 201 -18.78 9.56 -17.09
C LEU A 201 -19.13 8.27 -16.32
N LEU A 202 -20.26 7.64 -16.66
CA LEU A 202 -20.73 6.40 -16.10
C LEU A 202 -19.84 5.23 -16.56
N PRO A 203 -19.24 4.47 -15.63
CA PRO A 203 -18.49 3.25 -15.96
C PRO A 203 -19.38 2.23 -16.69
N ALA A 204 -18.76 1.35 -17.48
CA ALA A 204 -19.48 0.29 -18.18
C ALA A 204 -20.19 -0.68 -17.19
N PRO A 205 -21.31 -1.29 -17.59
CA PRO A 205 -21.97 -2.29 -16.77
C PRO A 205 -21.06 -3.51 -16.54
N PRO A 206 -21.22 -4.23 -15.42
CA PRO A 206 -20.49 -5.47 -15.19
C PRO A 206 -20.80 -6.50 -16.29
N GLN A 207 -19.77 -7.10 -16.88
CA GLN A 207 -19.92 -8.09 -17.97
C GLN A 207 -20.60 -9.39 -17.51
N ILE A 208 -20.42 -9.75 -16.24
CA ILE A 208 -21.03 -10.91 -15.60
C ILE A 208 -21.59 -10.43 -14.26
N PHE A 209 -22.91 -10.52 -14.10
CA PHE A 209 -23.62 -10.19 -12.87
C PHE A 209 -24.69 -11.26 -12.61
N SER A 210 -24.63 -11.95 -11.48
CA SER A 210 -25.56 -13.04 -11.14
C SER A 210 -25.62 -13.26 -9.64
N GLY A 211 -26.76 -13.77 -9.13
CA GLY A 211 -26.90 -14.19 -7.73
C GLY A 211 -27.21 -13.06 -6.75
N ARG A 212 -27.50 -11.86 -7.27
CA ARG A 212 -27.88 -10.65 -6.51
C ARG A 212 -29.15 -10.00 -7.07
N ASP A 213 -29.92 -10.78 -7.83
CA ASP A 213 -31.11 -10.33 -8.56
C ASP A 213 -32.20 -9.82 -7.60
N LYS A 214 -32.30 -10.44 -6.40
CA LYS A 214 -33.24 -10.03 -5.37
C LYS A 214 -32.90 -8.65 -4.81
N GLU A 215 -31.64 -8.43 -4.42
CA GLU A 215 -31.18 -7.14 -3.90
C GLU A 215 -31.26 -6.04 -4.96
N GLN A 216 -30.91 -6.35 -6.21
CA GLN A 216 -31.07 -5.43 -7.33
C GLN A 216 -32.53 -5.02 -7.50
N GLN A 217 -33.46 -5.97 -7.54
CA GLN A 217 -34.88 -5.69 -7.72
C GLN A 217 -35.46 -4.90 -6.55
N GLU A 218 -35.04 -5.19 -5.32
CA GLU A 218 -35.47 -4.45 -4.11
C GLU A 218 -35.05 -2.97 -4.19
N ILE A 219 -33.80 -2.72 -4.61
CA ILE A 219 -33.28 -1.35 -4.77
C ILE A 219 -34.00 -0.61 -5.89
N ILE A 220 -34.19 -1.24 -7.06
CA ILE A 220 -34.91 -0.64 -8.19
C ILE A 220 -36.34 -0.29 -7.78
N THR A 221 -37.04 -1.22 -7.13
CA THR A 221 -38.43 -1.02 -6.68
C THR A 221 -38.52 0.13 -5.68
N THR A 222 -37.56 0.23 -4.75
CA THR A 222 -37.48 1.34 -3.78
C THR A 222 -37.32 2.68 -4.49
N ILE A 223 -36.43 2.75 -5.50
CA ILE A 223 -36.18 3.98 -6.28
C ILE A 223 -37.42 4.35 -7.12
N GLN A 224 -38.12 3.38 -7.69
CA GLN A 224 -39.35 3.61 -8.47
C GLN A 224 -40.49 4.16 -7.60
N GLN A 225 -40.62 3.68 -6.37
CA GLN A 225 -41.64 4.15 -5.43
C GLN A 225 -41.33 5.53 -4.86
N ASN A 226 -40.05 5.87 -4.74
CA ASN A 226 -39.59 7.16 -4.23
C ASN A 226 -38.36 7.64 -5.00
N THR A 227 -38.55 8.61 -5.90
CA THR A 227 -37.47 9.22 -6.69
C THR A 227 -36.49 10.09 -5.87
N THR A 228 -36.64 10.09 -4.54
CA THR A 228 -35.68 10.67 -3.56
C THR A 228 -35.09 9.61 -2.61
N ALA A 229 -35.02 8.36 -3.05
CA ALA A 229 -34.53 7.24 -2.25
C ALA A 229 -33.11 7.48 -1.71
N ARG A 230 -32.87 6.99 -0.49
CA ARG A 230 -31.57 6.98 0.19
C ARG A 230 -31.29 5.56 0.61
N ILE A 231 -30.38 4.94 -0.13
CA ILE A 231 -30.10 3.52 -0.01
C ILE A 231 -28.64 3.39 0.38
N CYS A 232 -28.33 2.40 1.20
CA CYS A 232 -26.95 2.10 1.56
C CYS A 232 -26.70 0.61 1.29
N ILE A 233 -25.72 0.31 0.44
CA ILE A 233 -25.34 -1.07 0.12
C ILE A 233 -24.21 -1.48 1.07
N LEU A 234 -24.52 -2.31 2.06
CA LEU A 234 -23.56 -2.79 3.05
C LEU A 234 -23.16 -4.24 2.81
N GLY A 235 -21.93 -4.61 3.19
CA GLY A 235 -21.45 -5.98 3.09
C GLY A 235 -19.92 -6.09 3.10
N PRO A 236 -19.38 -7.30 3.28
CA PRO A 236 -17.92 -7.52 3.35
C PRO A 236 -17.21 -7.16 2.04
N GLY A 237 -15.88 -7.03 2.11
CA GLY A 237 -15.04 -6.84 0.92
C GLY A 237 -15.23 -7.96 -0.09
N GLY A 238 -15.24 -7.62 -1.38
CA GLY A 238 -15.35 -8.60 -2.47
C GLY A 238 -16.75 -9.19 -2.73
N ILE A 239 -17.78 -8.83 -1.95
CA ILE A 239 -19.16 -9.35 -2.14
C ILE A 239 -19.89 -8.77 -3.37
N GLY A 240 -19.22 -7.93 -4.17
CA GLY A 240 -19.79 -7.34 -5.39
C GLY A 240 -20.72 -6.13 -5.17
N LYS A 241 -20.49 -5.32 -4.11
CA LYS A 241 -21.29 -4.10 -3.84
C LYS A 241 -21.24 -3.10 -5.01
N THR A 242 -20.04 -2.77 -5.47
CA THR A 242 -19.81 -1.89 -6.62
C THR A 242 -20.45 -2.45 -7.89
N SER A 243 -20.34 -3.77 -8.12
CA SER A 243 -20.99 -4.44 -9.25
C SER A 243 -22.51 -4.35 -9.19
N LEU A 244 -23.11 -4.50 -8.00
CA LEU A 244 -24.54 -4.31 -7.78
C LEU A 244 -24.95 -2.86 -8.07
N ALA A 245 -24.23 -1.87 -7.54
CA ALA A 245 -24.49 -0.46 -7.78
C ALA A 245 -24.43 -0.08 -9.27
N LEU A 246 -23.41 -0.58 -9.99
CA LEU A 246 -23.30 -0.39 -11.43
C LEU A 246 -24.43 -1.10 -12.20
N SER A 247 -24.80 -2.32 -11.79
CA SER A 247 -25.92 -3.05 -12.40
C SER A 247 -27.23 -2.27 -12.27
N ILE A 248 -27.49 -1.66 -11.11
CA ILE A 248 -28.64 -0.78 -10.89
C ILE A 248 -28.59 0.45 -11.80
N LEU A 249 -27.44 1.13 -11.90
CA LEU A 249 -27.31 2.32 -12.76
C LEU A 249 -27.59 2.02 -14.24
N HIS A 250 -27.34 0.80 -14.70
CA HIS A 250 -27.57 0.39 -16.09
C HIS A 250 -28.90 -0.33 -16.31
N ASP A 251 -29.70 -0.57 -15.26
CA ASP A 251 -31.01 -1.19 -15.44
C ASP A 251 -31.95 -0.30 -16.25
N HIS A 252 -32.71 -0.92 -17.16
CA HIS A 252 -33.66 -0.24 -18.04
C HIS A 252 -34.66 0.65 -17.29
N ASN A 253 -35.20 0.21 -16.14
CA ASN A 253 -36.14 1.03 -15.38
C ASN A 253 -35.49 2.28 -14.79
N ILE A 254 -34.21 2.17 -14.42
CA ILE A 254 -33.42 3.29 -13.89
C ILE A 254 -33.03 4.24 -15.04
N VAL A 255 -32.71 3.69 -16.22
CA VAL A 255 -32.49 4.49 -17.43
C VAL A 255 -33.74 5.29 -17.78
N ASP A 256 -34.92 4.68 -17.73
CA ASP A 256 -36.18 5.35 -18.09
C ASP A 256 -36.55 6.50 -17.14
N ILE A 257 -36.17 6.42 -15.85
CA ILE A 257 -36.48 7.45 -14.84
C ILE A 257 -35.45 8.59 -14.84
N PHE A 258 -34.16 8.24 -14.91
CA PHE A 258 -33.06 9.19 -14.67
C PHE A 258 -32.32 9.60 -15.95
N ASP A 259 -32.57 8.92 -17.07
CA ASP A 259 -31.96 9.15 -18.38
C ASP A 259 -30.43 9.36 -18.29
N THR A 260 -29.92 10.55 -18.58
CA THR A 260 -28.50 10.88 -18.55
C THR A 260 -28.03 11.39 -17.18
N ARG A 261 -28.94 11.64 -16.23
CA ARG A 261 -28.66 12.15 -14.87
C ARG A 261 -28.35 11.02 -13.88
N ARG A 262 -27.50 10.09 -14.31
CA ARG A 262 -26.97 8.98 -13.52
C ARG A 262 -25.48 9.20 -13.29
N TYR A 263 -25.07 9.27 -12.03
CA TYR A 263 -23.72 9.64 -11.65
C TYR A 263 -23.08 8.54 -10.80
N PHE A 264 -21.89 8.11 -11.17
CA PHE A 264 -21.09 7.17 -10.40
C PHE A 264 -19.81 7.88 -9.94
N ILE A 265 -19.66 8.08 -8.64
CA ILE A 265 -18.55 8.82 -8.07
C ILE A 265 -17.76 7.85 -7.18
N SER A 266 -16.56 7.48 -7.60
CA SER A 266 -15.63 6.72 -6.75
C SER A 266 -15.01 7.66 -5.71
N CYS A 267 -15.19 7.32 -4.43
CA CYS A 267 -14.67 8.04 -3.28
C CYS A 267 -13.35 7.44 -2.76
N ASP A 268 -12.70 6.53 -3.49
CA ASP A 268 -11.48 5.82 -3.08
C ASP A 268 -10.35 6.72 -2.58
N ALA A 269 -10.18 7.87 -3.21
CA ALA A 269 -9.11 8.82 -2.88
C ALA A 269 -9.52 9.81 -1.75
N ALA A 270 -10.74 9.74 -1.24
CA ALA A 270 -11.26 10.65 -0.23
C ALA A 270 -10.88 10.21 1.19
N ILE A 271 -9.77 10.71 1.72
CA ILE A 271 -9.37 10.45 3.12
C ILE A 271 -10.00 11.48 4.09
N THR A 272 -10.39 12.64 3.57
CA THR A 272 -10.97 13.75 4.35
C THR A 272 -12.25 14.27 3.73
N THR A 273 -13.06 14.99 4.50
CA THR A 273 -14.28 15.64 3.99
C THR A 273 -13.97 16.60 2.85
N ASP A 274 -12.91 17.41 2.95
CA ASP A 274 -12.51 18.33 1.88
C ASP A 274 -12.05 17.59 0.62
N GLY A 275 -11.41 16.42 0.79
CA GLY A 275 -11.06 15.52 -0.31
C GLY A 275 -12.30 14.97 -1.02
N LEU A 276 -13.31 14.53 -0.25
CA LEU A 276 -14.60 14.08 -0.78
C LEU A 276 -15.29 15.19 -1.58
N ILE A 277 -15.40 16.40 -1.01
CA ILE A 277 -16.00 17.56 -1.69
C ILE A 277 -15.24 17.85 -2.99
N SER A 278 -13.91 17.82 -2.95
CA SER A 278 -13.07 18.06 -4.12
C SER A 278 -13.28 17.01 -5.22
N ILE A 279 -13.44 15.74 -4.86
CA ILE A 279 -13.72 14.65 -5.80
C ILE A 279 -15.08 14.86 -6.49
N VAL A 280 -16.13 15.16 -5.71
CA VAL A 280 -17.47 15.42 -6.26
C VAL A 280 -17.47 16.69 -7.13
N ALA A 281 -16.79 17.76 -6.70
CA ALA A 281 -16.66 19.00 -7.46
C ALA A 281 -15.95 18.75 -8.80
N LYS A 282 -14.86 17.96 -8.79
CA LYS A 282 -14.11 17.59 -9.99
C LYS A 282 -14.97 16.74 -10.93
N TYR A 283 -15.76 15.81 -10.42
CA TYR A 283 -16.67 14.99 -11.22
C TYR A 283 -17.65 15.87 -12.02
N PHE A 284 -18.21 16.90 -11.39
CA PHE A 284 -19.10 17.87 -12.05
C PHE A 284 -18.38 19.00 -12.80
N ASN A 285 -17.05 18.93 -12.91
CA ASN A 285 -16.20 19.96 -13.50
C ASN A 285 -16.49 21.37 -12.96
N VAL A 286 -16.64 21.48 -11.64
CA VAL A 286 -16.86 22.74 -10.94
C VAL A 286 -15.52 23.44 -10.75
N GLU A 287 -15.31 24.54 -11.47
CA GLU A 287 -14.07 25.34 -11.43
C GLU A 287 -13.94 26.21 -10.16
N GLU A 288 -15.04 26.41 -9.42
CA GLU A 288 -15.06 27.26 -8.23
C GLU A 288 -14.31 26.60 -7.06
N LYS A 289 -13.11 27.10 -6.72
CA LYS A 289 -12.29 26.56 -5.62
C LYS A 289 -12.82 26.95 -4.22
N SER A 290 -13.49 28.10 -4.11
CA SER A 290 -14.16 28.51 -2.87
C SER A 290 -15.59 27.97 -2.82
N LYS A 291 -16.07 27.50 -1.67
CA LYS A 291 -17.46 27.05 -1.48
C LYS A 291 -17.92 25.97 -2.49
N GLN A 292 -17.05 25.01 -2.79
CA GLN A 292 -17.30 23.91 -3.73
C GLN A 292 -18.63 23.17 -3.46
N SER A 293 -18.98 22.95 -2.20
CA SER A 293 -20.27 22.36 -1.80
C SER A 293 -21.45 23.13 -2.40
N ASN A 294 -21.50 24.46 -2.26
CA ASN A 294 -22.56 25.29 -2.83
C ASN A 294 -22.61 25.21 -4.36
N ALA A 295 -21.44 25.15 -5.00
CA ALA A 295 -21.36 25.06 -6.45
C ALA A 295 -21.85 23.69 -6.98
N ILE A 296 -21.56 22.59 -6.27
CA ILE A 296 -22.13 21.26 -6.56
C ILE A 296 -23.66 21.29 -6.43
N ILE A 297 -24.18 21.83 -5.32
CA ILE A 297 -25.64 21.92 -5.09
C ILE A 297 -26.30 22.78 -6.17
N ARG A 298 -25.68 23.89 -6.58
CA ARG A 298 -26.15 24.72 -7.69
C ARG A 298 -26.16 23.94 -9.01
N TYR A 299 -25.12 23.16 -9.30
CA TYR A 299 -25.05 22.32 -10.49
C TYR A 299 -26.21 21.32 -10.53
N LEU A 300 -26.42 20.56 -9.45
CA LEU A 300 -27.47 19.55 -9.34
C LEU A 300 -28.89 20.16 -9.43
N ASN A 301 -29.05 21.43 -9.01
CA ASN A 301 -30.31 22.17 -9.09
C ASN A 301 -30.56 22.88 -10.42
N ARG A 302 -29.64 22.85 -11.40
CA ARG A 302 -29.86 23.45 -12.74
C ARG A 302 -31.03 22.82 -13.48
N SER A 303 -31.31 21.56 -13.19
CA SER A 303 -32.46 20.82 -13.69
C SER A 303 -33.23 20.22 -12.52
N LYS A 304 -34.57 20.18 -12.64
CA LYS A 304 -35.48 19.55 -11.67
C LYS A 304 -35.89 18.12 -12.06
N GLU A 305 -35.34 17.62 -13.17
CA GLU A 305 -35.45 16.20 -13.56
C GLU A 305 -34.88 15.29 -12.47
N PRO A 306 -35.38 14.06 -12.29
CA PRO A 306 -34.78 13.09 -11.38
C PRO A 306 -33.29 12.88 -11.65
N ALA A 307 -32.50 12.73 -10.60
CA ALA A 307 -31.08 12.37 -10.67
C ALA A 307 -30.76 11.23 -9.69
N LEU A 308 -29.89 10.33 -10.09
CA LEU A 308 -29.38 9.23 -9.28
C LEU A 308 -27.87 9.35 -9.12
N MET A 309 -27.39 9.36 -7.89
CA MET A 309 -25.97 9.45 -7.55
C MET A 309 -25.56 8.23 -6.73
N VAL A 310 -24.55 7.50 -7.20
CA VAL A 310 -23.85 6.47 -6.44
C VAL A 310 -22.55 7.04 -5.89
N LEU A 311 -22.34 6.89 -4.58
CA LEU A 311 -21.09 7.21 -3.89
C LEU A 311 -20.37 5.90 -3.51
N ASP A 312 -19.49 5.42 -4.38
CA ASP A 312 -18.80 4.13 -4.19
C ASP A 312 -17.56 4.30 -3.30
N ASN A 313 -17.30 3.31 -2.44
CA ASN A 313 -16.20 3.31 -1.46
C ASN A 313 -16.20 4.52 -0.50
N PHE A 314 -17.41 4.96 -0.12
CA PHE A 314 -17.67 6.08 0.78
C PHE A 314 -17.31 5.81 2.25
N GLU A 315 -17.04 4.55 2.62
CA GLU A 315 -16.65 4.17 3.98
C GLU A 315 -15.35 4.85 4.45
N THR A 316 -14.39 5.08 3.54
CA THR A 316 -13.07 5.63 3.89
C THR A 316 -13.16 7.00 4.58
N PRO A 317 -13.86 8.01 4.02
CA PRO A 317 -14.05 9.29 4.72
C PRO A 317 -15.06 9.20 5.89
N TRP A 318 -15.99 8.25 5.87
CA TRP A 318 -17.06 8.12 6.88
C TRP A 318 -16.61 7.46 8.18
N GLU A 319 -15.72 6.47 8.12
CA GLU A 319 -15.28 5.68 9.28
C GLU A 319 -14.30 6.44 10.20
N VAL A 320 -13.71 7.54 9.73
CA VAL A 320 -12.83 8.40 10.54
C VAL A 320 -13.67 9.20 11.55
N PRO A 321 -13.57 8.94 12.87
CA PRO A 321 -14.45 9.54 13.88
C PRO A 321 -14.46 11.08 13.86
N GLU A 322 -13.30 11.70 13.61
CA GLU A 322 -13.14 13.16 13.59
C GLU A 322 -13.74 13.81 12.34
N GLN A 323 -13.97 13.03 11.27
CA GLN A 323 -14.53 13.52 10.00
C GLN A 323 -16.03 13.24 9.89
N ARG A 324 -16.52 12.21 10.57
CA ARG A 324 -17.90 11.70 10.42
C ARG A 324 -18.97 12.79 10.48
N SER A 325 -18.94 13.68 11.47
CA SER A 325 -19.91 14.78 11.57
C SER A 325 -19.89 15.70 10.36
N LYS A 326 -18.71 16.00 9.80
CA LYS A 326 -18.59 16.87 8.63
C LYS A 326 -19.04 16.17 7.34
N VAL A 327 -18.82 14.87 7.25
CA VAL A 327 -19.31 14.04 6.15
C VAL A 327 -20.83 13.93 6.21
N GLU A 328 -21.40 13.75 7.40
CA GLU A 328 -22.85 13.81 7.65
C GLU A 328 -23.45 15.15 7.23
N ASP A 329 -22.81 16.27 7.61
CA ASP A 329 -23.21 17.61 7.17
C ASP A 329 -23.18 17.75 5.64
N PHE A 330 -22.17 17.19 4.98
CA PHE A 330 -22.06 17.20 3.53
C PHE A 330 -23.16 16.37 2.86
N LEU A 331 -23.45 15.17 3.37
CA LEU A 331 -24.58 14.35 2.89
C LEU A 331 -25.93 15.06 3.12
N ALA A 332 -26.07 15.79 4.23
CA ALA A 332 -27.27 16.57 4.51
C ALA A 332 -27.54 17.66 3.46
N LEU A 333 -26.49 18.20 2.81
CA LEU A 333 -26.65 19.12 1.68
C LEU A 333 -27.33 18.45 0.49
N PHE A 334 -26.93 17.22 0.15
CA PHE A 334 -27.62 16.44 -0.88
C PHE A 334 -29.00 16.02 -0.43
N ALA A 335 -29.18 15.83 0.89
CA ALA A 335 -30.46 15.41 1.42
C ALA A 335 -31.59 16.39 1.15
N ASN A 336 -31.25 17.68 1.08
CA ASN A 336 -32.18 18.78 0.81
C ASN A 336 -32.54 18.94 -0.69
N ILE A 337 -32.03 18.09 -1.59
CA ILE A 337 -32.37 18.13 -3.01
C ILE A 337 -33.54 17.17 -3.29
N PRO A 338 -34.75 17.67 -3.63
CA PRO A 338 -35.97 16.88 -3.72
C PRO A 338 -36.09 16.02 -4.99
N HIS A 339 -35.11 16.10 -5.89
CA HIS A 339 -35.06 15.31 -7.13
C HIS A 339 -33.79 14.47 -7.21
N LEU A 340 -33.12 14.23 -6.07
CA LEU A 340 -31.88 13.46 -5.99
C LEU A 340 -32.07 12.20 -5.13
N SER A 341 -31.91 11.05 -5.79
CA SER A 341 -31.70 9.76 -5.14
C SER A 341 -30.22 9.49 -4.93
N ILE A 342 -29.86 8.89 -3.80
CA ILE A 342 -28.48 8.58 -3.42
C ILE A 342 -28.39 7.11 -3.02
N VAL A 343 -27.37 6.43 -3.53
CA VAL A 343 -27.03 5.03 -3.24
C VAL A 343 -25.61 4.91 -2.72
#